data_AF-A0A6N9TBJ8-F1
#
_entry.id   AF-A0A6N9TBJ8-F1
#
_cell.length_a   1.000
_cell.length_b   1.000
_cell.length_c   1.000
_cell.angle_alpha   90.00
_cell.angle_beta   90.00
_cell.angle_gamma   90.00
#
_symmetry.space_group_name_H-M   'P 1'
#
loop_
_entity.id
_entity.type
_entity.pdbx_description
1 polymer ?
#
loop_
_entity_poly.entity_id
_entity_poly.type
_entity_poly.pdbx_seq_one_letter_code
_entity_poly.pdbx_strand_id
1 'polypeptide(L)'
;MKKQSNWRKLLVEPGLSLVDAVKRLDEGAKRILIVVDKRDRLIGTVTDGDIRRALIRQTELTTPISEIMNTNPKSATHAWSRLRLLSFMERTDLLQLPIVDEKNKVVGVTFLYELLKKPRIDNPVCLMAGGFGTRLKPLTDSCPKPMLTVGDKPILEIILERFIEAGFWRFYISTHYMANTIKGYFGNGSDRDVEINYLDEREPLGTGGALSLLPREEINAPLILMNGDLLTNLDFLSLLSHHELSQSKLTMCLREYEQQVPFGVVNTQKGEVKSIVEKPVNRYHVNAGIYVMEPSVIAGLEKNQYVDMPTVVDRLLEQRASIGYYEVSEDWLDIGRLDDFKKAQQFVLESFSEL
;
A
#
# COMPACT_ATOMS: atom_id res chain seq x y z
N MET A 1 13.54 3.92 -12.23
CA MET A 1 13.44 3.92 -13.70
C MET A 1 12.59 2.72 -14.15
N LYS A 2 11.40 2.95 -14.72
CA LYS A 2 10.52 1.89 -15.23
C LYS A 2 11.28 1.04 -16.25
N LYS A 3 11.40 -0.27 -16.03
CA LYS A 3 11.78 -1.23 -17.09
C LYS A 3 10.76 -1.04 -18.23
N GLN A 4 11.12 -0.28 -19.26
CA GLN A 4 10.32 -0.20 -20.48
C GLN A 4 10.20 -1.64 -21.00
N SER A 5 8.98 -2.17 -20.96
CA SER A 5 8.64 -3.42 -21.66
C SER A 5 9.08 -3.23 -23.11
N ASN A 6 10.05 -4.03 -23.57
CA ASN A 6 10.61 -3.91 -24.92
C ASN A 6 9.62 -4.46 -25.96
N TRP A 7 8.47 -3.78 -26.07
CA TRP A 7 7.34 -4.15 -26.92
C TRP A 7 7.70 -4.19 -28.39
N ARG A 8 8.77 -3.50 -28.81
CA ARG A 8 9.30 -3.54 -30.18
C ARG A 8 9.68 -4.96 -30.62
N LYS A 9 10.08 -5.82 -29.69
CA LYS A 9 10.37 -7.24 -29.98
C LYS A 9 9.14 -8.03 -30.40
N LEU A 10 7.94 -7.52 -30.11
CA LEU A 10 6.67 -8.16 -30.47
C LEU A 10 6.24 -7.82 -31.90
N LEU A 11 6.90 -6.87 -32.55
CA LEU A 11 6.58 -6.50 -33.93
C LEU A 11 7.08 -7.58 -34.90
N VAL A 12 6.22 -7.99 -35.81
CA VAL A 12 6.51 -8.98 -36.85
C VAL A 12 5.96 -8.54 -38.19
N GLU A 13 6.61 -8.97 -39.26
CA GLU A 13 6.11 -8.80 -40.62
C GLU A 13 5.10 -9.90 -40.97
N PRO A 14 4.12 -9.64 -41.85
CA PRO A 14 3.07 -10.60 -42.23
C PRO A 14 3.61 -11.88 -42.86
N GLY A 15 4.81 -11.84 -43.47
CA GLY A 15 5.45 -12.99 -44.10
C GLY A 15 6.19 -13.92 -43.14
N LEU A 16 6.21 -13.63 -41.83
CA LEU A 16 6.84 -14.53 -40.85
C LEU A 16 6.15 -15.91 -40.89
N SER A 17 6.93 -16.98 -40.86
CA SER A 17 6.37 -18.34 -40.86
C SER A 17 5.62 -18.65 -39.57
N LEU A 18 4.66 -19.57 -39.64
CA LEU A 18 3.93 -20.06 -38.47
C LEU A 18 4.88 -20.62 -37.39
N VAL A 19 5.88 -21.41 -37.79
CA VAL A 19 6.88 -21.96 -36.85
C VAL A 19 7.69 -20.88 -36.13
N ASP A 20 8.09 -19.82 -36.84
CA ASP A 20 8.88 -18.75 -36.22
C ASP A 20 8.01 -17.84 -35.34
N ALA A 21 6.72 -17.70 -35.68
CA ALA A 21 5.76 -17.03 -34.81
C ALA A 21 5.55 -17.80 -33.49
N VAL A 22 5.46 -19.13 -33.53
CA VAL A 22 5.39 -19.96 -32.31
C VAL A 22 6.63 -19.76 -31.43
N LYS A 23 7.84 -19.80 -32.03
CA LYS A 23 9.09 -19.54 -31.28
C LYS A 23 9.08 -18.17 -30.62
N ARG A 24 8.65 -17.12 -31.33
CA ARG A 24 8.58 -15.77 -30.78
C ARG A 24 7.51 -15.58 -29.70
N LEU A 25 6.41 -16.33 -29.76
CA LEU A 25 5.38 -16.31 -28.72
C LEU A 25 5.87 -16.95 -27.42
N ASP A 26 6.69 -18.00 -27.53
CA ASP A 26 7.36 -18.66 -26.41
C ASP A 26 8.44 -17.75 -25.79
N GLU A 27 9.20 -17.04 -26.64
CA GLU A 27 10.19 -16.07 -26.22
C GLU A 27 9.56 -14.87 -25.46
N GLY A 28 9.76 -14.84 -24.14
CA GLY A 28 9.38 -13.71 -23.30
C GLY A 28 7.94 -13.72 -22.79
N ALA A 29 7.20 -14.83 -22.97
CA ALA A 29 5.89 -15.10 -22.36
C ALA A 29 4.81 -14.00 -22.57
N LYS A 30 4.95 -13.16 -23.61
CA LYS A 30 4.02 -12.05 -23.88
C LYS A 30 2.76 -12.48 -24.60
N ARG A 31 2.71 -13.71 -25.15
CA ARG A 31 1.53 -14.38 -25.74
C ARG A 31 0.80 -13.60 -26.84
N ILE A 32 1.47 -12.60 -27.42
CA ILE A 32 0.97 -11.83 -28.56
C ILE A 32 2.12 -11.38 -29.47
N LEU A 33 1.88 -11.40 -30.78
CA LEU A 33 2.69 -10.74 -31.80
C LEU A 33 1.85 -9.67 -32.49
N ILE A 34 2.48 -8.54 -32.78
CA ILE A 34 1.86 -7.40 -33.44
C ILE A 34 2.32 -7.39 -34.89
N VAL A 35 1.40 -7.69 -35.81
CA VAL A 35 1.72 -7.73 -37.24
C VAL A 35 1.63 -6.32 -37.79
N VAL A 36 2.72 -5.85 -38.39
CA VAL A 36 2.84 -4.48 -38.92
C VAL A 36 3.26 -4.45 -40.39
N ASP A 37 2.94 -3.37 -41.08
CA ASP A 37 3.49 -3.08 -42.40
C ASP A 37 4.89 -2.44 -42.34
N LYS A 38 5.48 -2.13 -43.50
CA LYS A 38 6.81 -1.49 -43.62
C LYS A 38 6.92 -0.10 -42.98
N ARG A 39 5.82 0.48 -42.51
CA ARG A 39 5.74 1.79 -41.84
C ARG A 39 5.35 1.65 -40.36
N ASP A 40 5.42 0.44 -39.80
CA ASP A 40 4.98 0.04 -38.46
C ASP A 40 3.48 0.27 -38.19
N ARG A 41 2.65 0.28 -39.25
CA ARG A 41 1.19 0.40 -39.07
C ARG A 41 0.59 -0.95 -38.70
N LEU A 42 -0.31 -0.96 -37.73
CA LEU A 42 -0.98 -2.17 -37.25
C LEU A 42 -1.86 -2.76 -38.37
N ILE A 43 -1.56 -3.99 -38.78
CA ILE A 43 -2.35 -4.73 -39.79
C ILE A 43 -2.94 -6.04 -39.26
N GLY A 44 -2.47 -6.55 -38.12
CA GLY A 44 -3.03 -7.73 -37.49
C GLY A 44 -2.39 -8.10 -36.16
N THR A 45 -2.91 -9.14 -35.51
CA THR A 45 -2.30 -9.73 -34.32
C THR A 45 -2.23 -11.27 -34.38
N VAL A 46 -1.08 -11.75 -33.89
CA VAL A 46 -0.63 -13.09 -33.52
C VAL A 46 -0.97 -13.58 -32.10
N THR A 47 -1.89 -14.48 -31.79
CA THR A 47 -2.02 -15.03 -30.41
C THR A 47 -1.96 -16.55 -30.34
N ASP A 48 -1.77 -17.12 -29.14
CA ASP A 48 -1.89 -18.57 -28.91
C ASP A 48 -3.24 -19.13 -29.40
N GLY A 49 -4.30 -18.32 -29.37
CA GLY A 49 -5.60 -18.68 -29.93
C GLY A 49 -5.58 -18.89 -31.43
N ASP A 50 -4.85 -18.04 -32.17
CA ASP A 50 -4.69 -18.13 -33.62
C ASP A 50 -3.81 -19.33 -33.99
N ILE A 51 -2.70 -19.53 -33.28
CA ILE A 51 -1.82 -20.69 -33.44
C ILE A 51 -2.61 -21.98 -33.23
N ARG A 52 -3.35 -22.08 -32.11
CA ARG A 52 -4.20 -23.24 -31.79
C ARG A 52 -5.23 -23.50 -32.90
N ARG A 53 -5.88 -22.46 -33.43
CA ARG A 53 -6.82 -22.60 -34.55
C ARG A 53 -6.14 -23.08 -35.83
N ALA A 54 -4.93 -22.59 -36.15
CA ALA A 54 -4.15 -23.04 -37.29
C ALA A 54 -3.74 -24.52 -37.17
N LEU A 55 -3.32 -24.94 -35.98
CA LEU A 55 -2.99 -26.36 -35.70
C LEU A 55 -4.21 -27.28 -35.85
N ILE A 56 -5.39 -26.88 -35.38
CA ILE A 56 -6.64 -27.63 -35.57
C ILE A 56 -6.98 -27.78 -37.05
N ARG A 57 -6.67 -26.76 -37.87
CA ARG A 57 -6.87 -26.78 -39.32
C ARG A 57 -5.76 -27.51 -40.09
N GLN A 58 -4.76 -28.05 -39.41
CA GLN A 58 -3.60 -28.72 -40.01
C GLN A 58 -2.84 -27.82 -41.00
N THR A 59 -2.76 -26.51 -40.71
CA THR A 59 -1.98 -25.55 -41.49
C THR A 59 -0.49 -25.91 -41.47
N GLU A 60 0.19 -25.81 -42.61
CA GLU A 60 1.62 -26.09 -42.69
C GLU A 60 2.42 -25.09 -41.85
N LEU A 61 3.50 -25.57 -41.19
CA LEU A 61 4.33 -24.75 -40.32
C LEU A 61 5.11 -23.65 -41.06
N THR A 62 5.24 -23.79 -42.38
CA THR A 62 5.87 -22.84 -43.30
C THR A 62 4.91 -21.74 -43.76
N THR A 63 3.61 -21.88 -43.54
CA THR A 63 2.58 -20.90 -43.95
C THR A 63 2.86 -19.54 -43.30
N PRO A 64 2.77 -18.43 -44.06
CA PRO A 64 2.95 -17.09 -43.52
C PRO A 64 1.83 -16.72 -42.54
N ILE A 65 2.16 -16.01 -41.47
CA ILE A 65 1.19 -15.63 -40.44
C ILE A 65 0.07 -14.72 -40.95
N SER A 66 0.24 -14.04 -42.09
CA SER A 66 -0.83 -13.28 -42.74
C SER A 66 -2.08 -14.09 -43.06
N GLU A 67 -1.95 -15.42 -43.21
CA GLU A 67 -3.08 -16.31 -43.51
C GLU A 67 -3.85 -16.77 -42.25
N ILE A 68 -3.25 -16.62 -41.07
CA ILE A 68 -3.83 -17.08 -39.80
C ILE A 68 -4.10 -15.96 -38.80
N MET A 69 -3.55 -14.77 -39.00
CA MET A 69 -3.65 -13.65 -38.07
C MET A 69 -5.07 -13.10 -37.96
N ASN A 70 -5.37 -12.47 -36.82
CA ASN A 70 -6.54 -11.60 -36.73
C ASN A 70 -6.26 -10.30 -37.51
N THR A 71 -6.96 -10.11 -38.64
CA THR A 71 -6.83 -8.94 -39.52
C THR A 71 -7.61 -7.72 -39.04
N ASN A 72 -8.46 -7.86 -38.03
CA ASN A 72 -9.18 -6.75 -37.39
C ASN A 72 -8.86 -6.69 -35.88
N PRO A 73 -7.60 -6.41 -35.51
CA PRO A 73 -7.20 -6.34 -34.12
C PRO A 73 -7.84 -5.13 -33.44
N LYS A 74 -8.36 -5.33 -32.23
CA LYS A 74 -8.76 -4.22 -31.36
C LYS A 74 -7.49 -3.50 -30.91
N SER A 75 -7.52 -2.18 -30.85
CA SER A 75 -6.41 -1.33 -30.39
C SER A 75 -6.93 -0.15 -29.57
N ALA A 76 -6.04 0.51 -28.84
CA ALA A 76 -6.33 1.74 -28.12
C ALA A 76 -5.36 2.85 -28.55
N THR A 77 -5.69 4.09 -28.20
CA THR A 77 -4.80 5.23 -28.40
C THR A 77 -4.14 5.63 -27.09
N HIS A 78 -3.02 6.36 -27.16
CA HIS A 78 -2.30 6.82 -25.96
C HIS A 78 -3.11 7.81 -25.09
N ALA A 79 -4.23 8.31 -25.60
CA ALA A 79 -5.15 9.19 -24.87
C ALA A 79 -6.11 8.43 -23.93
N TRP A 80 -6.16 7.09 -24.00
CA TRP A 80 -7.06 6.32 -23.13
C TRP A 80 -6.54 6.28 -21.70
N SER A 81 -7.42 6.56 -20.73
CA SER A 81 -7.10 6.41 -19.30
C SER A 81 -6.93 4.94 -18.90
N ARG A 82 -6.23 4.70 -17.78
CA ARG A 82 -6.06 3.35 -17.22
C ARG A 82 -7.40 2.62 -17.02
N LEU A 83 -8.40 3.31 -16.45
CA LEU A 83 -9.74 2.74 -16.24
C LEU A 83 -10.43 2.37 -17.55
N ARG A 84 -10.31 3.22 -18.58
CA ARG A 84 -10.87 2.93 -19.91
C ARG A 84 -10.19 1.72 -20.56
N LEU A 85 -8.86 1.62 -20.45
CA LEU A 85 -8.12 0.44 -20.95
C LEU A 85 -8.58 -0.83 -20.24
N LEU A 86 -8.65 -0.80 -18.90
CA LEU A 86 -9.11 -1.92 -18.07
C LEU A 86 -10.52 -2.38 -18.46
N SER A 87 -11.49 -1.46 -18.47
CA SER A 87 -12.88 -1.76 -18.81
C SER A 87 -13.04 -2.28 -20.25
N PHE A 88 -12.29 -1.73 -21.20
CA PHE A 88 -12.32 -2.21 -22.58
C PHE A 88 -11.73 -3.62 -22.70
N MET A 89 -10.58 -3.88 -22.08
CA MET A 89 -9.91 -5.17 -22.10
C MET A 89 -10.77 -6.25 -21.43
N GLU A 90 -11.38 -5.95 -20.29
CA GLU A 90 -12.32 -6.84 -19.59
C GLU A 90 -13.53 -7.20 -20.46
N ARG A 91 -14.25 -6.19 -20.98
CA ARG A 91 -15.45 -6.42 -21.81
C ARG A 91 -15.16 -7.12 -23.15
N THR A 92 -13.89 -7.15 -23.55
CA THR A 92 -13.46 -7.78 -24.80
C THR A 92 -12.63 -9.05 -24.59
N ASP A 93 -12.47 -9.48 -23.34
CA ASP A 93 -11.68 -10.64 -22.92
C ASP A 93 -10.26 -10.63 -23.51
N LEU A 94 -9.63 -9.45 -23.50
CA LEU A 94 -8.28 -9.23 -24.01
C LEU A 94 -7.26 -9.15 -22.88
N LEU A 95 -6.20 -9.94 -22.98
CA LEU A 95 -5.06 -9.88 -22.07
C LEU A 95 -3.99 -8.86 -22.51
N GLN A 96 -3.97 -8.50 -23.79
CA GLN A 96 -3.06 -7.54 -24.38
C GLN A 96 -3.79 -6.64 -25.38
N LEU A 97 -3.37 -5.39 -25.48
CA LEU A 97 -3.97 -4.41 -26.37
C LEU A 97 -2.89 -3.54 -27.03
N PRO A 98 -2.78 -3.54 -28.37
CA PRO A 98 -1.88 -2.64 -29.10
C PRO A 98 -2.28 -1.18 -28.88
N ILE A 99 -1.29 -0.32 -28.69
CA ILE A 99 -1.46 1.14 -28.61
C ILE A 99 -0.98 1.76 -29.91
N VAL A 100 -1.84 2.52 -30.56
CA VAL A 100 -1.56 3.18 -31.85
C VAL A 100 -1.69 4.70 -31.77
N ASP A 101 -1.00 5.39 -32.68
CA ASP A 101 -1.17 6.83 -32.92
C ASP A 101 -2.31 7.13 -33.90
N GLU A 102 -2.49 8.40 -34.24
CA GLU A 102 -3.52 8.88 -35.20
C GLU A 102 -3.35 8.31 -36.62
N LYS A 103 -2.17 7.83 -36.97
CA LYS A 103 -1.84 7.24 -38.29
C LYS A 103 -1.86 5.70 -38.25
N ASN A 104 -2.41 5.11 -37.18
CA ASN A 104 -2.43 3.67 -36.91
C ASN A 104 -1.03 3.04 -36.77
N LYS A 105 -0.01 3.84 -36.46
CA LYS A 105 1.33 3.36 -36.17
C LYS A 105 1.38 2.80 -34.75
N VAL A 106 1.96 1.62 -34.58
CA VAL A 106 2.11 1.02 -33.24
C VAL A 106 3.14 1.81 -32.43
N VAL A 107 2.71 2.33 -31.29
CA VAL A 107 3.55 3.10 -30.35
C VAL A 107 3.74 2.38 -29.01
N GLY A 108 3.02 1.28 -28.79
CA GLY A 108 3.15 0.46 -27.58
C GLY A 108 2.23 -0.76 -27.59
N VAL A 109 2.34 -1.57 -26.54
CA VAL A 109 1.40 -2.64 -26.21
C VAL A 109 1.15 -2.56 -24.71
N THR A 110 -0.11 -2.50 -24.30
CA THR A 110 -0.48 -2.60 -22.88
C THR A 110 -0.94 -4.00 -22.55
N PHE A 111 -0.67 -4.45 -21.33
CA PHE A 111 -1.04 -5.78 -20.85
C PHE A 111 -1.98 -5.65 -19.65
N LEU A 112 -2.98 -6.52 -19.57
CA LEU A 112 -3.96 -6.49 -18.47
C LEU A 112 -3.26 -6.61 -17.12
N TYR A 113 -2.29 -7.52 -16.99
CA TYR A 113 -1.53 -7.68 -15.75
C TYR A 113 -0.76 -6.40 -15.34
N GLU A 114 -0.34 -5.56 -16.30
CA GLU A 114 0.33 -4.29 -15.99
C GLU A 114 -0.67 -3.25 -15.48
N LEU A 115 -1.90 -3.28 -16.01
CA LEU A 115 -2.98 -2.43 -15.54
C LEU A 115 -3.52 -2.88 -14.18
N LEU A 116 -3.43 -4.17 -13.87
CA LEU A 116 -3.82 -4.74 -12.57
C LEU A 116 -2.74 -4.57 -11.48
N LYS A 117 -1.47 -4.38 -11.87
CA LYS A 117 -0.41 -4.11 -10.90
C LYS A 117 -0.75 -2.86 -10.09
N LYS A 118 -0.79 -3.03 -8.78
CA LYS A 118 -0.88 -1.91 -7.85
C LYS A 118 0.37 -1.04 -8.00
N PRO A 119 0.24 0.30 -7.96
CA PRO A 119 1.40 1.16 -7.92
C PRO A 119 2.27 0.75 -6.73
N ARG A 120 3.58 0.58 -6.94
CA ARG A 120 4.51 0.42 -5.82
C ARG A 120 4.80 1.79 -5.24
N ILE A 121 4.45 1.97 -3.98
CA ILE A 121 4.73 3.17 -3.21
C ILE A 121 6.08 2.95 -2.51
N ASP A 122 7.07 3.78 -2.85
CA ASP A 122 8.44 3.64 -2.37
C ASP A 122 8.65 4.22 -0.95
N ASN A 123 7.67 4.98 -0.45
CA ASN A 123 7.65 5.49 0.92
C ASN A 123 7.71 4.31 1.91
N PRO A 124 8.70 4.29 2.81
CA PRO A 124 8.80 3.24 3.81
C PRO A 124 7.71 3.37 4.88
N VAL A 125 7.31 2.23 5.43
CA VAL A 125 6.38 2.15 6.57
C VAL A 125 7.11 1.56 7.76
N CYS A 126 7.07 2.23 8.92
CA CYS A 126 7.58 1.74 10.18
C CYS A 126 6.40 1.38 11.11
N LEU A 127 6.31 0.11 11.50
CA LEU A 127 5.30 -0.41 12.41
C LEU A 127 5.88 -0.68 13.79
N MET A 128 5.30 -0.08 14.82
CA MET A 128 5.78 -0.23 16.20
C MET A 128 5.22 -1.51 16.82
N ALA A 129 6.05 -2.55 16.96
CA ALA A 129 5.63 -3.86 17.47
C ALA A 129 6.41 -4.31 18.72
N GLY A 130 7.14 -3.40 19.39
CA GLY A 130 8.03 -3.70 20.52
C GLY A 130 7.38 -3.70 21.92
N GLY A 131 6.13 -3.25 22.06
CA GLY A 131 5.49 -3.05 23.36
C GLY A 131 5.17 -4.34 24.13
N PHE A 132 5.29 -4.30 25.47
CA PHE A 132 5.00 -5.44 26.35
C PHE A 132 3.52 -5.85 26.44
N GLY A 133 2.59 -4.99 26.04
CA GLY A 133 1.15 -5.30 26.04
C GLY A 133 0.58 -5.64 27.42
N THR A 134 1.13 -5.09 28.52
CA THR A 134 0.80 -5.47 29.90
C THR A 134 -0.67 -5.30 30.27
N ARG A 135 -1.36 -4.34 29.65
CA ARG A 135 -2.80 -4.06 29.86
C ARG A 135 -3.73 -5.12 29.26
N LEU A 136 -3.21 -6.03 28.44
CA LEU A 136 -3.96 -7.12 27.80
C LEU A 136 -3.69 -8.48 28.45
N LYS A 137 -2.97 -8.53 29.57
CA LYS A 137 -2.78 -9.77 30.31
C LYS A 137 -4.13 -10.38 30.71
N PRO A 138 -4.28 -11.72 30.66
CA PRO A 138 -3.22 -12.71 30.42
C PRO A 138 -2.92 -13.01 28.94
N LEU A 139 -3.63 -12.41 27.98
CA LEU A 139 -3.46 -12.72 26.55
C LEU A 139 -2.02 -12.51 26.06
N THR A 140 -1.31 -11.56 26.67
CA THR A 140 0.05 -11.18 26.28
C THR A 140 1.16 -11.88 27.06
N ASP A 141 0.84 -12.84 27.94
CA ASP A 141 1.86 -13.56 28.72
C ASP A 141 2.69 -14.51 27.85
N SER A 142 2.10 -15.09 26.80
CA SER A 142 2.77 -16.02 25.88
C SER A 142 2.70 -15.61 24.41
N CYS A 143 2.18 -14.42 24.12
CA CYS A 143 2.02 -13.90 22.76
C CYS A 143 2.26 -12.39 22.76
N PRO A 144 3.14 -11.83 21.91
CA PRO A 144 3.29 -10.38 21.83
C PRO A 144 1.98 -9.77 21.32
N LYS A 145 1.60 -8.59 21.84
CA LYS A 145 0.34 -7.92 21.51
C LYS A 145 0.04 -7.85 19.99
N PRO A 146 0.99 -7.47 19.11
CA PRO A 146 0.75 -7.39 17.67
C PRO A 146 0.44 -8.76 17.02
N MET A 147 0.74 -9.86 17.71
CA MET A 147 0.46 -11.23 17.27
C MET A 147 -0.85 -11.81 17.82
N LEU A 148 -1.58 -11.07 18.65
CA LEU A 148 -2.93 -11.48 19.06
C LEU A 148 -3.83 -11.50 17.83
N THR A 149 -4.65 -12.55 17.72
CA THR A 149 -5.49 -12.76 16.55
C THR A 149 -6.82 -12.02 16.68
N VAL A 150 -7.20 -11.28 15.64
CA VAL A 150 -8.52 -10.69 15.49
C VAL A 150 -9.16 -11.34 14.26
N GLY A 151 -10.25 -12.08 14.46
CA GLY A 151 -10.70 -13.06 13.47
C GLY A 151 -9.69 -14.21 13.33
N ASP A 152 -9.24 -14.47 12.11
CA ASP A 152 -8.29 -15.52 11.75
C ASP A 152 -6.83 -15.04 11.63
N LYS A 153 -6.58 -13.73 11.68
CA LYS A 153 -5.26 -13.13 11.45
C LYS A 153 -4.71 -12.37 12.67
N PRO A 154 -3.38 -12.34 12.88
CA PRO A 154 -2.73 -11.42 13.80
C PRO A 154 -3.05 -9.95 13.50
N ILE A 155 -3.15 -9.10 14.53
CA ILE A 155 -3.34 -7.64 14.37
C ILE A 155 -2.32 -7.04 13.41
N LEU A 156 -1.04 -7.39 13.57
CA LEU A 156 0.04 -6.87 12.73
C LEU A 156 -0.06 -7.33 11.27
N GLU A 157 -0.61 -8.52 11.03
CA GLU A 157 -0.84 -9.00 9.66
C GLU A 157 -1.95 -8.20 8.99
N ILE A 158 -3.05 -7.92 9.70
CA ILE A 158 -4.14 -7.08 9.19
C ILE A 158 -3.60 -5.68 8.82
N ILE A 159 -2.79 -5.07 9.69
CA ILE A 159 -2.17 -3.77 9.41
C ILE A 159 -1.26 -3.84 8.18
N LEU A 160 -0.39 -4.86 8.13
CA LEU A 160 0.55 -5.05 7.02
C LEU A 160 -0.20 -5.22 5.69
N GLU A 161 -1.23 -6.07 5.64
CA GLU A 161 -2.05 -6.30 4.46
C GLU A 161 -2.70 -5.02 3.95
N ARG A 162 -3.20 -4.14 4.83
CA ARG A 162 -3.77 -2.84 4.42
C ARG A 162 -2.76 -1.95 3.70
N PHE A 163 -1.52 -1.89 4.19
CA PHE A 163 -0.46 -1.14 3.51
C PHE A 163 -0.06 -1.80 2.18
N ILE A 164 0.07 -3.13 2.14
CA ILE A 164 0.32 -3.88 0.90
C ILE A 164 -0.80 -3.62 -0.11
N GLU A 165 -2.05 -3.57 0.35
CA GLU A 165 -3.21 -3.30 -0.47
C GLU A 165 -3.19 -1.90 -1.07
N ALA A 166 -2.68 -0.92 -0.34
CA ALA A 166 -2.44 0.45 -0.81
C ALA A 166 -1.19 0.59 -1.70
N GLY A 167 -0.36 -0.46 -1.81
CA GLY A 167 0.79 -0.52 -2.71
C GLY A 167 2.16 -0.30 -2.05
N PHE A 168 2.21 -0.17 -0.73
CA PHE A 168 3.46 -0.08 0.01
C PHE A 168 4.18 -1.42 0.04
N TRP A 169 5.50 -1.39 -0.10
CA TRP A 169 6.29 -2.61 -0.21
C TRP A 169 7.55 -2.64 0.66
N ARG A 170 7.95 -1.52 1.28
CA ARG A 170 9.10 -1.45 2.19
C ARG A 170 8.64 -1.25 3.62
N PHE A 171 8.84 -2.24 4.46
CA PHE A 171 8.42 -2.25 5.85
C PHE A 171 9.60 -2.35 6.80
N TYR A 172 9.50 -1.60 7.90
CA TYR A 172 10.35 -1.71 9.06
C TYR A 172 9.46 -2.05 10.25
N ILE A 173 9.78 -3.10 10.99
CA ILE A 173 9.01 -3.51 12.17
C ILE A 173 9.90 -3.38 13.39
N SER A 174 9.53 -2.50 14.32
CA SER A 174 10.25 -2.38 15.59
C SER A 174 9.91 -3.54 16.50
N THR A 175 10.91 -4.28 16.96
CA THR A 175 10.71 -5.47 17.79
C THR A 175 11.57 -5.44 19.04
N HIS A 176 10.98 -5.81 20.17
CA HIS A 176 11.66 -5.97 21.45
C HIS A 176 11.17 -7.25 22.15
N TYR A 177 9.99 -7.19 22.77
CA TYR A 177 9.38 -8.34 23.45
C TYR A 177 9.00 -9.44 22.46
N MET A 178 9.49 -10.66 22.69
CA MET A 178 9.21 -11.85 21.86
C MET A 178 9.48 -11.66 20.35
N ALA A 179 10.53 -10.90 19.99
CA ALA A 179 10.88 -10.57 18.60
C ALA A 179 10.96 -11.79 17.65
N ASN A 180 11.43 -12.94 18.15
CA ASN A 180 11.53 -14.18 17.36
C ASN A 180 10.17 -14.68 16.87
N THR A 181 9.09 -14.47 17.64
CA THR A 181 7.73 -14.84 17.22
C THR A 181 7.28 -14.03 16.01
N ILE A 182 7.52 -12.71 16.04
CA ILE A 182 7.19 -11.81 14.93
C ILE A 182 8.03 -12.15 13.69
N LYS A 183 9.35 -12.27 13.86
CA LYS A 183 10.28 -12.61 12.76
C LYS A 183 9.99 -13.98 12.14
N GLY A 184 9.67 -14.98 12.96
CA GLY A 184 9.34 -16.32 12.48
C GLY A 184 8.05 -16.35 11.66
N TYR A 185 7.08 -15.49 11.98
CA TYR A 185 5.81 -15.42 11.27
C TYR A 185 5.90 -14.63 9.95
N PHE A 186 6.54 -13.45 9.97
CA PHE A 186 6.56 -12.55 8.80
C PHE A 186 7.76 -12.77 7.88
N GLY A 187 8.86 -13.37 8.36
CA GLY A 187 10.07 -13.60 7.58
C GLY A 187 10.62 -12.29 7.00
N ASN A 188 11.14 -12.33 5.78
CA ASN A 188 11.61 -11.13 5.07
C ASN A 188 10.54 -10.47 4.16
N GLY A 189 9.29 -10.97 4.19
CA GLY A 189 8.19 -10.48 3.35
C GLY A 189 8.12 -11.03 1.92
N SER A 190 9.07 -11.87 1.48
CA SER A 190 9.13 -12.34 0.09
C SER A 190 7.89 -13.14 -0.36
N ASP A 191 7.27 -13.92 0.53
CA ASP A 191 6.02 -14.65 0.27
C ASP A 191 4.82 -13.71 0.00
N ARG A 192 4.95 -12.42 0.35
CA ARG A 192 3.93 -11.38 0.21
C ARG A 192 4.32 -10.31 -0.84
N ASP A 193 5.36 -10.56 -1.65
CA ASP A 193 5.95 -9.61 -2.63
C ASP A 193 6.38 -8.26 -2.03
N VAL A 194 6.84 -8.27 -0.77
CA VAL A 194 7.32 -7.08 -0.05
C VAL A 194 8.66 -7.32 0.65
N GLU A 195 9.27 -6.25 1.13
CA GLU A 195 10.50 -6.25 1.90
C GLU A 195 10.17 -5.88 3.35
N ILE A 196 10.52 -6.76 4.29
CA ILE A 196 10.35 -6.54 5.73
C ILE A 196 11.72 -6.58 6.39
N ASN A 197 12.10 -5.45 7.00
CA ASN A 197 13.27 -5.30 7.85
C ASN A 197 12.86 -5.14 9.31
N TYR A 198 13.70 -5.58 10.23
CA TYR A 198 13.40 -5.53 11.66
C TYR A 198 14.33 -4.56 12.38
N LEU A 199 13.76 -3.69 13.21
CA LEU A 199 14.49 -2.80 14.10
C LEU A 199 14.53 -3.44 15.48
N ASP A 200 15.59 -4.19 15.75
CA ASP A 200 15.76 -4.87 17.05
C ASP A 200 16.17 -3.89 18.14
N GLU A 201 15.22 -3.54 18.99
CA GLU A 201 15.44 -2.76 20.19
C GLU A 201 16.08 -3.65 21.27
N ARG A 202 17.32 -3.36 21.65
CA ARG A 202 17.99 -4.05 22.78
C ARG A 202 17.35 -3.70 24.12
N GLU A 203 16.93 -2.45 24.23
CA GLU A 203 16.17 -1.87 25.34
C GLU A 203 15.03 -1.05 24.72
N PRO A 204 13.90 -0.85 25.42
CA PRO A 204 12.81 -0.02 24.90
C PRO A 204 13.33 1.40 24.61
N LEU A 205 13.31 1.84 23.35
CA LEU A 205 13.76 3.17 22.92
C LEU A 205 12.61 4.16 22.78
N GLY A 206 11.36 3.72 23.00
CA GLY A 206 10.18 4.54 22.76
C GLY A 206 9.87 4.69 21.27
N THR A 207 8.75 5.34 20.98
CA THR A 207 8.19 5.41 19.62
C THR A 207 9.09 6.18 18.64
N GLY A 208 9.70 7.27 19.08
CA GLY A 208 10.66 8.03 18.29
C GLY A 208 12.05 7.38 18.29
N GLY A 209 12.49 6.79 19.39
CA GLY A 209 13.84 6.23 19.50
C GLY A 209 14.06 5.01 18.63
N ALA A 210 13.03 4.19 18.41
CA ALA A 210 13.07 3.08 17.45
C ALA A 210 13.43 3.54 16.03
N LEU A 211 12.93 4.69 15.58
CA LEU A 211 13.24 5.25 14.26
C LEU A 211 14.73 5.57 14.10
N SER A 212 15.46 5.80 15.21
CA SER A 212 16.89 6.07 15.17
C SER A 212 17.72 4.88 14.65
N LEU A 213 17.14 3.67 14.68
CA LEU A 213 17.72 2.42 14.19
C LEU A 213 17.57 2.22 12.67
N LEU A 214 16.74 3.03 12.00
CA LEU A 214 16.56 2.94 10.55
C LEU A 214 17.89 3.18 9.80
N PRO A 215 18.11 2.50 8.66
CA PRO A 215 19.24 2.78 7.78
C PRO A 215 19.02 4.15 7.10
N ARG A 216 19.44 5.23 7.75
CA ARG A 216 19.14 6.63 7.35
C ARG A 216 19.45 6.92 5.88
N GLU A 217 20.53 6.37 5.35
CA GLU A 217 20.97 6.53 3.95
C GLU A 217 19.99 5.94 2.92
N GLU A 218 19.11 5.03 3.36
CA GLU A 218 18.11 4.35 2.52
C GLU A 218 16.71 4.98 2.62
N ILE A 219 16.52 5.93 3.54
CA ILE A 219 15.25 6.63 3.76
C ILE A 219 15.28 7.94 2.98
N ASN A 220 14.92 7.86 1.70
CA ASN A 220 14.97 9.00 0.76
C ASN A 220 13.59 9.58 0.42
N ALA A 221 12.55 9.11 1.09
CA ALA A 221 11.16 9.54 0.92
C ALA A 221 10.50 9.67 2.30
N PRO A 222 9.41 10.45 2.43
CA PRO A 222 8.64 10.53 3.66
C PRO A 222 8.25 9.14 4.18
N LEU A 223 8.46 8.91 5.47
CA LEU A 223 8.18 7.64 6.12
C LEU A 223 6.86 7.72 6.88
N ILE A 224 6.03 6.69 6.77
CA ILE A 224 4.85 6.52 7.63
C ILE A 224 5.26 5.76 8.87
N LEU A 225 5.02 6.32 10.05
CA LEU A 225 5.11 5.62 11.33
C LEU A 225 3.70 5.32 11.84
N MET A 226 3.44 4.09 12.24
CA MET A 226 2.16 3.68 12.82
C MET A 226 2.37 2.70 13.97
N ASN A 227 1.54 2.82 15.01
CA ASN A 227 1.52 1.84 16.09
C ASN A 227 0.99 0.48 15.60
N GLY A 228 1.66 -0.62 15.98
CA GLY A 228 1.33 -1.98 15.52
C GLY A 228 0.13 -2.63 16.22
N ASP A 229 -0.64 -1.85 16.98
CA ASP A 229 -1.85 -2.24 17.71
C ASP A 229 -3.09 -1.44 17.29
N LEU A 230 -2.97 -0.70 16.18
CA LEU A 230 -4.00 0.17 15.69
C LEU A 230 -4.67 -0.41 14.45
N LEU A 231 -5.99 -0.65 14.50
CA LEU A 231 -6.78 -0.98 13.32
C LEU A 231 -7.46 0.27 12.79
N THR A 232 -7.33 0.53 11.49
CA THR A 232 -7.93 1.69 10.84
C THR A 232 -8.22 1.44 9.36
N ASN A 233 -9.22 2.15 8.83
CA ASN A 233 -9.55 2.19 7.40
C ASN A 233 -9.04 3.47 6.70
N LEU A 234 -8.08 4.17 7.33
CA LEU A 234 -7.46 5.39 6.80
C LEU A 234 -6.89 5.17 5.39
N ASP A 235 -7.20 6.08 4.47
CA ASP A 235 -6.55 6.12 3.16
C ASP A 235 -5.12 6.68 3.27
N PHE A 236 -4.13 5.78 3.35
CA PHE A 236 -2.71 6.11 3.46
C PHE A 236 -2.17 6.92 2.26
N LEU A 237 -2.76 6.79 1.07
CA LEU A 237 -2.34 7.54 -0.12
C LEU A 237 -2.83 8.99 -0.02
N SER A 238 -4.05 9.19 0.48
CA SER A 238 -4.57 10.53 0.78
C SER A 238 -3.78 11.20 1.90
N LEU A 239 -3.37 10.46 2.94
CA LEU A 239 -2.48 10.96 4.00
C LEU A 239 -1.13 11.42 3.44
N LEU A 240 -0.48 10.61 2.59
CA LEU A 240 0.79 10.98 1.96
C LEU A 240 0.63 12.22 1.08
N SER A 241 -0.41 12.24 0.24
CA SER A 241 -0.69 13.37 -0.66
C SER A 241 -0.90 14.67 0.13
N HIS A 242 -1.62 14.60 1.25
CA HIS A 242 -1.79 15.73 2.15
C HIS A 242 -0.46 16.23 2.72
N HIS A 243 0.40 15.32 3.21
CA HIS A 243 1.72 15.67 3.75
C HIS A 243 2.61 16.36 2.71
N GLU A 244 2.63 15.85 1.48
CA GLU A 244 3.39 16.45 0.38
C GLU A 244 2.88 17.85 0.03
N LEU A 245 1.56 18.04 0.00
CA LEU A 245 0.93 19.35 -0.28
C LEU A 245 1.14 20.36 0.86
N SER A 246 1.14 19.91 2.12
CA SER A 246 1.34 20.79 3.28
C SER A 246 2.79 21.21 3.46
N GLN A 247 3.74 20.51 2.81
CA GLN A 247 5.19 20.70 2.95
C GLN A 247 5.65 20.70 4.42
N SER A 248 4.96 19.94 5.27
CA SER A 248 5.27 19.83 6.68
C SER A 248 6.46 18.92 6.90
N LYS A 249 7.30 19.18 7.92
CA LYS A 249 8.36 18.26 8.31
C LYS A 249 7.81 16.98 8.95
N LEU A 250 6.67 17.12 9.61
CA LEU A 250 5.93 16.04 10.23
C LEU A 250 4.44 16.33 10.08
N THR A 251 3.66 15.33 9.71
CA THR A 251 2.20 15.37 9.78
C THR A 251 1.73 14.36 10.81
N MET A 252 0.94 14.80 11.79
CA MET A 252 0.37 13.94 12.82
C MET A 252 -1.10 13.65 12.51
N CYS A 253 -1.51 12.39 12.58
CA CYS A 253 -2.92 12.06 12.48
C CYS A 253 -3.64 12.36 13.80
N LEU A 254 -4.78 13.04 13.72
CA LEU A 254 -5.62 13.41 14.86
C LEU A 254 -6.97 12.71 14.75
N ARG A 255 -7.53 12.32 15.90
CA ARG A 255 -8.89 11.79 16.01
C ARG A 255 -9.68 12.65 16.99
N GLU A 256 -10.93 12.98 16.65
CA GLU A 256 -11.84 13.61 17.60
C GLU A 256 -12.23 12.59 18.69
N TYR A 257 -12.08 13.00 19.95
CA TYR A 257 -12.47 12.23 21.12
C TYR A 257 -13.51 13.02 21.92
N GLU A 258 -14.70 12.45 22.04
CA GLU A 258 -15.79 13.00 22.83
C GLU A 258 -15.81 12.39 24.24
N GLN A 259 -15.77 13.24 25.25
CA GLN A 259 -15.99 12.83 26.64
C GLN A 259 -17.28 13.47 27.14
N GLN A 260 -18.32 12.65 27.33
CA GLN A 260 -19.53 13.08 28.00
C GLN A 260 -19.37 12.93 29.51
N VAL A 261 -19.62 14.01 30.25
CA VAL A 261 -19.82 13.91 31.70
C VAL A 261 -21.25 13.40 31.92
N PRO A 262 -21.50 12.27 32.61
CA PRO A 262 -22.85 11.70 32.71
C PRO A 262 -23.78 12.43 33.70
N PHE A 263 -23.39 13.63 34.14
CA PHE A 263 -24.05 14.44 35.17
C PHE A 263 -24.15 15.91 34.74
N GLY A 264 -25.00 16.68 35.42
CA GLY A 264 -24.99 18.13 35.36
C GLY A 264 -23.70 18.73 35.93
N VAL A 265 -22.93 19.42 35.10
CA VAL A 265 -21.72 20.14 35.51
C VAL A 265 -22.11 21.54 35.96
N VAL A 266 -21.85 21.82 37.24
CA VAL A 266 -22.18 23.11 37.87
C VAL A 266 -20.93 23.98 37.95
N ASN A 267 -20.98 25.17 37.34
CA ASN A 267 -19.94 26.18 37.49
C ASN A 267 -20.28 27.07 38.68
N THR A 268 -19.40 27.11 39.68
CA THR A 268 -19.56 27.95 40.87
C THR A 268 -18.49 29.03 40.93
N GLN A 269 -18.84 30.23 41.39
CA GLN A 269 -17.87 31.29 41.64
C GLN A 269 -18.22 32.00 42.95
N LYS A 270 -17.26 32.09 43.87
CA LYS A 270 -17.43 32.70 45.21
C LYS A 270 -18.62 32.13 46.00
N GLY A 271 -18.87 30.82 45.89
CA GLY A 271 -19.95 30.13 46.61
C GLY A 271 -21.34 30.25 45.96
N GLU A 272 -21.48 30.94 44.84
CA GLU A 272 -22.74 31.01 44.08
C GLU A 272 -22.70 30.13 42.83
N VAL A 273 -23.83 29.50 42.49
CA VAL A 273 -24.02 28.80 41.21
C VAL A 273 -24.17 29.81 40.09
N LYS A 274 -23.36 29.69 39.03
CA LYS A 274 -23.38 30.58 37.86
C LYS A 274 -24.04 29.93 36.65
N SER A 275 -23.80 28.65 36.42
CA SER A 275 -24.47 27.87 35.38
C SER A 275 -24.47 26.40 35.71
N ILE A 276 -25.41 25.68 35.11
CA ILE A 276 -25.44 24.22 35.08
C ILE A 276 -25.57 23.79 33.62
N VAL A 277 -24.73 22.86 33.18
CA VAL A 277 -24.85 22.24 31.86
C VAL A 277 -25.12 20.76 32.09
N GLU A 278 -26.26 20.27 31.63
CA GLU A 278 -26.61 18.86 31.77
C GLU A 278 -25.86 18.03 30.74
N LYS A 279 -25.17 16.99 31.21
CA LYS A 279 -24.43 16.02 30.40
C LYS A 279 -23.55 16.65 29.29
N PRO A 280 -22.69 17.63 29.63
CA PRO A 280 -21.86 18.29 28.63
C PRO A 280 -20.93 17.29 27.96
N VAL A 281 -20.71 17.50 26.68
CA VAL A 281 -19.75 16.76 25.87
C VAL A 281 -18.56 17.67 25.60
N ASN A 282 -17.39 17.26 26.06
CA ASN A 282 -16.14 17.93 25.73
C ASN A 282 -15.52 17.21 24.52
N ARG A 283 -15.08 17.98 23.53
CA ARG A 283 -14.39 17.48 22.34
C ARG A 283 -12.91 17.79 22.42
N TYR A 284 -12.09 16.78 22.12
CA TYR A 284 -10.64 16.89 22.12
C TYR A 284 -10.10 16.31 20.82
N HIS A 285 -8.97 16.84 20.33
CA HIS A 285 -8.18 16.15 19.33
C HIS A 285 -7.12 15.33 20.05
N VAL A 286 -7.19 14.01 19.87
CA VAL A 286 -6.20 13.08 20.39
C VAL A 286 -5.30 12.60 19.26
N ASN A 287 -4.07 12.28 19.62
CA ASN A 287 -3.12 11.70 18.68
C ASN A 287 -3.55 10.28 18.29
N ALA A 288 -3.67 10.05 16.99
CA ALA A 288 -4.13 8.79 16.42
C ALA A 288 -3.02 7.72 16.35
N GLY A 289 -1.77 8.02 16.77
CA GLY A 289 -0.66 7.05 16.70
C GLY A 289 -0.18 6.76 15.28
N ILE A 290 -0.43 7.68 14.34
CA ILE A 290 0.01 7.62 12.95
C ILE A 290 0.68 8.95 12.60
N TYR A 291 1.82 8.88 11.92
CA TYR A 291 2.62 10.04 11.53
C TYR A 291 3.20 9.84 10.14
N VAL A 292 3.37 10.95 9.41
CA VAL A 292 4.23 11.00 8.22
C VAL A 292 5.39 11.94 8.53
N MET A 293 6.63 11.50 8.26
CA MET A 293 7.83 12.24 8.63
C MET A 293 8.80 12.34 7.47
N GLU A 294 9.32 13.54 7.25
CA GLU A 294 10.40 13.78 6.31
C GLU A 294 11.70 13.07 6.75
N PRO A 295 12.54 12.58 5.82
CA PRO A 295 13.84 11.98 6.14
C PRO A 295 14.71 12.83 7.07
N SER A 296 14.62 14.16 6.94
CA SER A 296 15.37 15.10 7.80
C SER A 296 15.00 14.98 9.29
N VAL A 297 13.75 14.61 9.62
CA VAL A 297 13.33 14.41 11.01
C VAL A 297 14.01 13.17 11.57
N ILE A 298 14.00 12.06 10.82
CA ILE A 298 14.64 10.80 11.22
C ILE A 298 16.16 10.98 11.34
N ALA A 299 16.77 11.72 10.41
CA ALA A 299 18.19 12.03 10.44
C ALA A 299 18.60 12.84 11.67
N GLY A 300 17.69 13.65 12.23
CA GLY A 300 17.92 14.46 13.43
C GLY A 300 17.78 13.69 14.75
N LEU A 301 17.32 12.44 14.74
CA LEU A 301 17.16 11.65 15.96
C LEU A 301 18.53 11.16 16.49
N GLU A 302 18.70 11.16 17.82
CA GLU A 302 19.88 10.58 18.46
C GLU A 302 19.77 9.05 18.47
N LYS A 303 20.87 8.36 18.18
CA LYS A 303 20.89 6.88 18.15
C LYS A 303 20.82 6.31 19.56
N ASN A 304 20.05 5.24 19.75
CA ASN A 304 19.95 4.48 21.00
C ASN A 304 19.52 5.32 22.22
N GLN A 305 18.76 6.39 22.00
CA GLN A 305 18.18 7.20 23.07
C GLN A 305 16.68 6.88 23.19
N TYR A 306 16.20 6.76 24.43
CA TYR A 306 14.77 6.73 24.68
C TYR A 306 14.15 8.08 24.28
N VAL A 307 13.22 8.05 23.33
CA VAL A 307 12.43 9.23 22.98
C VAL A 307 11.06 8.81 22.42
N ASP A 308 10.01 9.44 22.91
CA ASP A 308 8.67 9.26 22.38
C ASP A 308 8.30 10.37 21.41
N MET A 309 7.34 10.08 20.55
CA MET A 309 6.89 11.03 19.52
C MET A 309 6.42 12.39 20.06
N PRO A 310 5.75 12.54 21.22
CA PRO A 310 5.45 13.87 21.78
C PRO A 310 6.71 14.71 21.98
N THR A 311 7.79 14.12 22.50
CA THR A 311 9.08 14.82 22.67
C THR A 311 9.72 15.15 21.33
N VAL A 312 9.58 14.30 20.30
CA VAL A 312 10.03 14.62 18.93
C VAL A 312 9.28 15.83 18.38
N VAL A 313 7.96 15.88 18.59
CA VAL A 313 7.10 17.00 18.17
C VAL A 313 7.48 18.28 18.92
N ASP A 314 7.69 18.22 20.24
CA ASP A 314 8.12 19.37 21.04
C ASP A 314 9.44 19.95 20.52
N ARG A 315 10.44 19.09 20.23
CA ARG A 315 11.73 19.51 19.65
C ARG A 315 11.54 20.19 18.30
N LEU A 316 10.65 19.69 17.44
CA LEU A 316 10.35 20.31 16.14
C LEU A 316 9.66 21.67 16.30
N LEU A 317 8.75 21.81 17.28
CA LEU A 317 8.09 23.08 17.60
C LEU A 317 9.09 24.12 18.11
N GLU A 318 10.01 23.73 19.00
CA GLU A 318 11.09 24.59 19.49
C GLU A 318 11.99 25.10 18.34
N GLN A 319 12.25 24.23 17.35
CA GLN A 319 12.99 24.57 16.13
C GLN A 319 12.17 25.36 15.10
N ARG A 320 10.90 25.66 15.40
CA ARG A 320 9.94 26.31 14.48
C ARG A 320 9.77 25.58 13.14
N ALA A 321 9.90 24.24 13.16
CA ALA A 321 9.62 23.42 12.00
C ALA A 321 8.10 23.40 11.71
N SER A 322 7.74 23.25 10.42
CA SER A 322 6.34 23.08 10.02
C SER A 322 5.83 21.72 10.49
N ILE A 323 4.79 21.70 11.31
CA ILE A 323 4.08 20.50 11.73
C ILE A 323 2.63 20.61 11.26
N GLY A 324 2.23 19.69 10.39
CA GLY A 324 0.87 19.57 9.89
C GLY A 324 0.06 18.55 10.69
N TYR A 325 -1.23 18.50 10.43
CA TYR A 325 -2.11 17.46 10.95
C TYR A 325 -3.01 16.92 9.86
N TYR A 326 -3.42 15.66 10.02
CA TYR A 326 -4.43 15.02 9.18
C TYR A 326 -5.54 14.49 10.08
N GLU A 327 -6.78 14.89 9.84
CA GLU A 327 -7.91 14.43 10.64
C GLU A 327 -8.40 13.07 10.14
N VAL A 328 -8.39 12.07 11.03
CA VAL A 328 -8.87 10.72 10.73
C VAL A 328 -10.38 10.69 10.96
N SER A 329 -11.13 10.60 9.86
CA SER A 329 -12.59 10.54 9.87
C SER A 329 -13.12 9.10 9.91
N GLU A 330 -12.32 8.19 9.36
CA GLU A 330 -12.55 6.77 9.23
C GLU A 330 -12.48 6.04 10.57
N ASP A 331 -12.79 4.74 10.55
CA ASP A 331 -12.66 3.91 11.74
C ASP A 331 -11.21 3.86 12.24
N TRP A 332 -11.09 3.96 13.56
CA TRP A 332 -9.84 3.99 14.29
C TRP A 332 -10.03 3.29 15.62
N LEU A 333 -9.31 2.18 15.83
CA LEU A 333 -9.43 1.34 17.02
C LEU A 333 -8.04 1.00 17.57
N ASP A 334 -7.63 1.70 18.63
CA ASP A 334 -6.48 1.34 19.46
C ASP A 334 -6.83 0.16 20.37
N ILE A 335 -6.19 -0.98 20.15
CA ILE A 335 -6.45 -2.21 20.89
C ILE A 335 -5.70 -2.17 22.23
N GLY A 336 -6.02 -1.23 23.11
CA GLY A 336 -5.27 -0.99 24.35
C GLY A 336 -5.62 -1.92 25.52
N ARG A 337 -6.86 -2.40 25.57
CA ARG A 337 -7.46 -3.15 26.71
C ARG A 337 -8.34 -4.29 26.22
N LEU A 338 -8.76 -5.17 27.14
CA LEU A 338 -9.58 -6.34 26.81
C LEU A 338 -10.92 -5.97 26.13
N ASP A 339 -11.54 -4.87 26.52
CA ASP A 339 -12.79 -4.43 25.89
C ASP A 339 -12.55 -3.91 24.47
N ASP A 340 -11.42 -3.26 24.22
CA ASP A 340 -11.01 -2.83 22.87
C ASP A 340 -10.70 -4.05 21.98
N PHE A 341 -10.06 -5.08 22.56
CA PHE A 341 -9.82 -6.34 21.86
C PHE A 341 -11.12 -7.05 21.49
N LYS A 342 -12.13 -7.06 22.36
CA LYS A 342 -13.47 -7.60 22.02
C LYS A 342 -14.14 -6.80 20.91
N LYS A 343 -14.07 -5.46 20.96
CA LYS A 343 -14.56 -4.60 19.87
C LYS A 343 -13.83 -4.88 18.56
N ALA A 344 -12.53 -5.13 18.60
CA ALA A 344 -11.75 -5.48 17.41
C ALA A 344 -12.27 -6.76 16.75
N GLN A 345 -12.64 -7.77 17.54
CA GLN A 345 -13.25 -9.01 17.00
C GLN A 345 -14.54 -8.70 16.23
N GLN A 346 -15.39 -7.81 16.74
CA GLN A 346 -16.62 -7.39 16.07
C GLN A 346 -16.34 -6.55 14.82
N PHE A 347 -15.39 -5.61 14.92
CA PHE A 347 -15.00 -4.72 13.82
C PHE A 347 -14.53 -5.48 12.57
N VAL A 348 -13.72 -6.53 12.77
CA VAL A 348 -13.26 -7.40 11.67
C VAL A 348 -14.42 -8.23 11.12
N LEU A 349 -15.31 -8.79 11.95
CA LEU A 349 -16.47 -9.53 11.46
C LEU A 349 -17.39 -8.68 10.57
N GLU A 350 -17.58 -7.40 10.92
CA GLU A 350 -18.41 -6.46 10.16
C GLU A 350 -17.70 -6.03 8.85
N SER A 351 -16.42 -5.69 8.93
CA SER A 351 -15.63 -5.24 7.76
C SER A 351 -15.41 -6.33 6.70
N PHE A 352 -15.41 -7.61 7.08
CA PHE A 352 -15.25 -8.76 6.18
C PHE A 352 -16.59 -9.39 5.76
N SER A 353 -17.73 -8.85 6.21
CA SER A 353 -19.07 -9.30 5.76
C SER A 353 -19.57 -8.61 4.48
N GLU A 354 -18.80 -7.65 3.95
CA GLU A 354 -19.12 -6.90 2.72
C GLU A 354 -18.32 -7.35 1.48
N LEU A 355 -17.60 -8.49 1.55
CA LEU A 355 -16.96 -9.17 0.41
C LEU A 355 -17.70 -10.47 0.08
#